data_AF-A0A820MSQ4-F1
#
_entry.id   AF-A0A820MSQ4-F1
#
_cell.length_a   1.000
_cell.length_b   1.000
_cell.length_c   1.000
_cell.angle_alpha   90.00
_cell.angle_beta   90.00
_cell.angle_gamma   90.00
#
_symmetry.space_group_name_H-M   'P 1'
#
loop_
_entity.id
_entity.type
_entity.pdbx_description
1 polymer ?
#
loop_
_entity_poly.entity_id
_entity_poly.type
_entity_poly.pdbx_seq_one_letter_code
_entity_poly.pdbx_strand_id
1 'polypeptide(L)'
;MIAPVTIKTSFFSYTDDDTIFTVLNCIDFCVTVVAYVPNSTRSLQLLDVIDLSLPKHLEYLKDRTNKNNSKNHDREELKIIEKLSTTIKKTVEVTAKILYGIQLTINRHSCITYFSNLKENISESSHSVPRLHALAFPNIFSRAVIKLVERYLLTIKNQPNLKALTDKTNMGVFNRFYFLGKPLALCGTAGFLWAQLNNDNDIDKEKLKLTINQADLICQGFKEKQGIPGVSIGVTMHGSFVWRKGYGLADIEQRVPCTPDTVMRIASISKTFTATLAAQFVEKGKLNWNDKIDKYHPDLPKFLFENVPVSITVRQLASHTSGIRHYWKKGDPETDAEFNLPEYYIARPFPTVTESLSLFVNDELLHKPGTTWLYTTHGYTLLSAILERISDDKHSYAELLNDLITKQLDLRNTKLEYPDEIVPNRSRYYWRRSLKEGLRNVAYVDLSYKWAGGGILSNVTDLLLYANNLLQCRQTKLVSSDSNKQLLKSETIRELWSPIVATNRKNTSYGLGWMIAKEQPSSINQCSIPSHIYHTGGAVGATSIILIIPCSNNCSNPRCGICISILTNLQSAREIYQTALDIALLFRHVSSCSNDSKL
;
A
#
# COMPACT_ATOMS: atom_id res chain seq x y z
N MET A 1 -12.74 -1.00 -17.78
CA MET A 1 -13.46 -1.37 -19.02
C MET A 1 -12.58 -2.28 -19.85
N ILE A 2 -12.87 -3.57 -19.83
CA ILE A 2 -12.62 -4.53 -20.91
C ILE A 2 -13.97 -5.23 -21.08
N ALA A 3 -14.48 -5.29 -22.30
CA ALA A 3 -15.88 -5.55 -22.66
C ALA A 3 -16.45 -6.85 -22.06
N PRO A 4 -17.77 -6.95 -21.82
CA PRO A 4 -18.41 -8.23 -21.59
C PRO A 4 -18.19 -9.08 -22.85
N VAL A 5 -17.62 -10.27 -22.69
CA VAL A 5 -17.66 -11.27 -23.75
C VAL A 5 -19.12 -11.71 -23.84
N THR A 6 -19.91 -11.03 -24.67
CA THR A 6 -21.17 -11.54 -25.14
C THR A 6 -20.83 -12.78 -25.98
N ILE A 7 -20.90 -13.96 -25.38
CA ILE A 7 -20.82 -15.21 -26.12
C ILE A 7 -22.08 -15.25 -26.97
N LYS A 8 -21.96 -14.83 -28.24
CA LYS A 8 -22.96 -15.17 -29.26
C LYS A 8 -23.01 -16.68 -29.31
N THR A 9 -24.07 -17.27 -28.80
CA THR A 9 -24.47 -18.64 -29.07
C THR A 9 -24.88 -18.72 -30.54
N SER A 10 -23.91 -18.79 -31.45
CA SER A 10 -24.14 -19.20 -32.82
C SER A 10 -24.42 -20.70 -32.81
N PHE A 11 -25.69 -21.02 -32.95
CA PHE A 11 -26.29 -22.32 -33.24
C PHE A 11 -25.34 -23.32 -33.88
N PHE A 12 -25.06 -24.42 -33.18
CA PHE A 12 -24.63 -25.66 -33.81
C PHE A 12 -25.82 -26.20 -34.64
N SER A 13 -25.67 -26.27 -35.95
CA SER A 13 -26.58 -27.03 -36.81
C SER A 13 -26.32 -28.51 -36.55
N TYR A 14 -27.27 -29.18 -35.89
CA TYR A 14 -27.13 -30.58 -35.50
C TYR A 14 -27.21 -31.51 -36.72
N THR A 15 -26.13 -32.21 -37.04
CA THR A 15 -26.18 -33.51 -37.73
C THR A 15 -25.81 -34.62 -36.75
N ASP A 16 -26.26 -35.85 -37.03
CA ASP A 16 -26.43 -36.93 -36.03
C ASP A 16 -25.16 -37.41 -35.30
N ASP A 17 -23.95 -37.03 -35.73
CA ASP A 17 -22.68 -37.40 -35.08
C ASP A 17 -22.14 -36.34 -34.07
N ASP A 18 -22.74 -35.14 -33.99
CA ASP A 18 -22.17 -34.00 -33.24
C ASP A 18 -22.52 -33.96 -31.74
N THR A 19 -23.46 -34.79 -31.27
CA THR A 19 -23.98 -34.69 -29.90
C THR A 19 -22.97 -35.17 -28.85
N ILE A 20 -22.29 -36.30 -29.11
CA ILE A 20 -21.24 -36.84 -28.23
C ILE A 20 -20.02 -35.92 -28.25
N PHE A 21 -19.67 -35.39 -29.43
CA PHE A 21 -18.54 -34.48 -29.60
C PHE A 21 -18.76 -33.16 -28.85
N THR A 22 -19.99 -32.65 -28.86
CA THR A 22 -20.38 -31.44 -28.12
C THR A 22 -20.30 -31.65 -26.60
N VAL A 23 -20.79 -32.81 -26.10
CA VAL A 23 -20.70 -33.15 -24.67
C VAL A 23 -19.24 -33.32 -24.23
N LEU A 24 -18.39 -33.96 -25.03
CA LEU A 24 -16.97 -34.13 -24.74
C LEU A 24 -16.21 -32.79 -24.75
N ASN A 25 -16.53 -31.87 -25.68
CA ASN A 25 -15.96 -30.52 -25.70
C ASN A 25 -16.40 -29.68 -24.49
N CYS A 26 -17.65 -29.82 -24.03
CA CYS A 26 -18.11 -29.18 -22.80
C CYS A 26 -17.36 -29.71 -21.56
N ILE A 27 -17.06 -31.00 -21.51
CA ILE A 27 -16.28 -31.61 -20.42
C ILE A 27 -14.83 -31.12 -20.45
N ASP A 28 -14.19 -31.09 -21.62
CA ASP A 28 -12.81 -30.64 -21.79
C ASP A 28 -12.66 -29.16 -21.43
N PHE A 29 -13.65 -28.34 -21.79
CA PHE A 29 -13.74 -26.94 -21.38
C PHE A 29 -13.90 -26.79 -19.86
N CYS A 30 -14.78 -27.57 -19.23
CA CYS A 30 -14.98 -27.50 -17.77
C CYS A 30 -13.72 -27.93 -16.99
N VAL A 31 -13.04 -28.98 -17.42
CA VAL A 31 -11.78 -29.45 -16.80
C VAL A 31 -10.67 -28.41 -16.97
N THR A 32 -10.57 -27.81 -18.16
CA THR A 32 -9.57 -26.78 -18.46
C THR A 32 -9.80 -25.51 -17.62
N VAL A 33 -11.05 -25.07 -17.45
CA VAL A 33 -11.38 -23.86 -16.67
C VAL A 33 -11.19 -24.07 -15.16
N VAL A 34 -11.51 -25.25 -14.64
CA VAL A 34 -11.28 -25.61 -13.22
C VAL A 34 -9.78 -25.68 -12.90
N ALA A 35 -8.94 -26.05 -13.86
CA ALA A 35 -7.48 -26.03 -13.71
C ALA A 35 -6.88 -24.61 -13.75
N TYR A 36 -7.58 -23.62 -14.32
CA TYR A 36 -7.04 -22.28 -14.59
C TYR A 36 -7.57 -21.14 -13.70
N VAL A 37 -8.67 -21.31 -12.93
CA VAL A 37 -9.29 -20.23 -12.14
C VAL A 37 -9.35 -20.56 -10.65
N PRO A 38 -8.37 -20.10 -9.84
CA PRO A 38 -8.32 -20.40 -8.40
C PRO A 38 -9.17 -19.42 -7.55
N ASN A 39 -10.25 -18.84 -8.09
CA ASN A 39 -11.03 -17.79 -7.41
C ASN A 39 -12.52 -18.14 -7.32
N SER A 40 -13.00 -18.34 -6.09
CA SER A 40 -14.27 -19.03 -5.76
C SER A 40 -15.56 -18.40 -6.31
N THR A 41 -15.59 -17.08 -6.53
CA THR A 41 -16.82 -16.39 -6.99
C THR A 41 -17.14 -16.64 -8.46
N ARG A 42 -16.13 -16.89 -9.31
CA ARG A 42 -16.34 -17.22 -10.73
C ARG A 42 -16.61 -18.71 -10.96
N SER A 43 -16.15 -19.58 -10.07
CA SER A 43 -16.42 -21.01 -10.12
C SER A 43 -17.90 -21.33 -9.88
N LEU A 44 -18.58 -20.55 -9.03
CA LEU A 44 -20.02 -20.69 -8.76
C LEU A 44 -20.91 -20.23 -9.94
N GLN A 45 -20.53 -19.17 -10.65
CA GLN A 45 -21.24 -18.72 -11.86
C GLN A 45 -21.15 -19.73 -13.02
N LEU A 46 -20.15 -20.62 -13.02
CA LEU A 46 -20.01 -21.68 -14.01
C LEU A 46 -20.96 -22.86 -13.77
N LEU A 47 -21.29 -23.14 -12.50
CA LEU A 47 -22.30 -24.14 -12.14
C LEU A 47 -23.68 -23.72 -12.66
N ASP A 48 -24.00 -22.42 -12.61
CA ASP A 48 -25.26 -21.89 -13.17
C ASP A 48 -25.37 -22.11 -14.69
N VAL A 49 -24.26 -21.99 -15.43
CA VAL A 49 -24.24 -22.26 -16.89
C VAL A 49 -24.44 -23.75 -17.20
N ILE A 50 -23.86 -24.64 -16.40
CA ILE A 50 -24.05 -26.09 -16.53
C ILE A 50 -25.49 -26.49 -16.18
N ASP A 51 -26.06 -25.89 -15.13
CA ASP A 51 -27.44 -26.13 -14.72
C ASP A 51 -28.49 -25.54 -15.67
N LEU A 52 -28.16 -24.49 -16.45
CA LEU A 52 -29.06 -23.91 -17.45
C LEU A 52 -29.05 -24.64 -18.81
N SER A 53 -27.91 -25.25 -19.19
CA SER A 53 -27.70 -25.77 -20.56
C SER A 53 -28.04 -27.26 -20.69
N LEU A 54 -27.68 -28.05 -19.68
CA LEU A 54 -27.78 -29.51 -19.72
C LEU A 54 -29.22 -30.05 -19.64
N PRO A 55 -30.14 -29.45 -18.84
CA PRO A 55 -31.54 -29.89 -18.81
C PRO A 55 -32.27 -29.67 -20.13
N LYS A 56 -32.04 -28.53 -20.81
CA LYS A 56 -32.66 -28.23 -22.12
C LYS A 56 -32.21 -29.21 -23.21
N HIS A 57 -30.97 -29.68 -23.13
CA HIS A 57 -30.43 -30.66 -24.08
C HIS A 57 -30.98 -32.07 -23.83
N LEU A 58 -31.15 -32.44 -22.55
CA LEU A 58 -31.81 -33.69 -22.14
C LEU A 58 -33.31 -33.69 -22.53
N GLU A 59 -33.99 -32.56 -22.42
CA GLU A 59 -35.39 -32.39 -22.80
C GLU A 59 -35.58 -32.52 -24.31
N TYR A 60 -34.69 -31.92 -25.12
CA TYR A 60 -34.64 -32.11 -26.57
C TYR A 60 -34.47 -33.59 -26.99
N LEU A 61 -33.58 -34.33 -26.31
CA LEU A 61 -33.35 -35.75 -26.58
C LEU A 61 -34.55 -36.64 -26.17
N LYS A 62 -35.23 -36.30 -25.06
CA LYS A 62 -36.47 -36.97 -24.62
C LYS A 62 -37.63 -36.75 -25.57
N ASP A 63 -37.77 -35.54 -26.11
CA ASP A 63 -38.83 -35.21 -27.06
C ASP A 63 -38.60 -35.92 -28.42
N ARG A 64 -37.34 -36.12 -28.80
CA ARG A 64 -36.94 -36.87 -30.00
C ARG A 64 -37.20 -38.38 -29.88
N THR A 65 -37.00 -38.98 -28.69
CA THR A 65 -37.28 -40.41 -28.43
C THR A 65 -38.77 -40.74 -28.31
N ASN A 66 -39.61 -39.76 -27.96
CA ASN A 66 -41.07 -39.94 -27.89
C ASN A 66 -41.76 -39.79 -29.26
N LYS A 67 -41.20 -39.01 -30.20
CA LYS A 67 -41.81 -38.74 -31.52
C LYS A 67 -41.51 -39.81 -32.59
N ASN A 68 -40.37 -40.48 -32.50
CA ASN A 68 -40.07 -41.61 -33.36
C ASN A 68 -40.28 -42.88 -32.53
N ASN A 69 -41.12 -43.82 -32.98
CA ASN A 69 -41.27 -45.16 -32.39
C ASN A 69 -39.94 -45.95 -32.50
N SER A 70 -38.91 -45.51 -31.78
CA SER A 70 -37.54 -45.95 -31.95
C SER A 70 -37.22 -47.08 -30.98
N LYS A 71 -36.41 -48.00 -31.49
CA LYS A 71 -36.07 -49.30 -30.92
C LYS A 71 -35.31 -49.12 -29.61
N ASN A 72 -35.21 -50.20 -28.81
CA ASN A 72 -34.50 -50.30 -27.52
C ASN A 72 -33.11 -49.63 -27.43
N HIS A 73 -32.45 -49.33 -28.56
CA HIS A 73 -31.14 -48.71 -28.64
C HIS A 73 -31.13 -47.24 -28.16
N ASP A 74 -32.09 -46.42 -28.59
CA ASP A 74 -32.11 -44.98 -28.23
C ASP A 74 -32.46 -44.78 -26.74
N ARG A 75 -33.21 -45.72 -26.15
CA ARG A 75 -33.48 -45.75 -24.69
C ARG A 75 -32.25 -46.14 -23.87
N GLU A 76 -31.37 -47.00 -24.39
CA GLU A 76 -30.09 -47.30 -23.75
C GLU A 76 -29.14 -46.12 -23.84
N GLU A 77 -29.10 -45.43 -24.99
CA GLU A 77 -28.24 -44.27 -25.20
C GLU A 77 -28.65 -43.09 -24.29
N LEU A 78 -29.96 -42.83 -24.13
CA LEU A 78 -30.47 -41.87 -23.16
C LEU A 78 -30.14 -42.24 -21.71
N LYS A 79 -30.23 -43.52 -21.34
CA LYS A 79 -29.80 -43.99 -20.00
C LYS A 79 -28.31 -43.78 -19.79
N ILE A 80 -27.48 -43.99 -20.81
CA ILE A 80 -26.04 -43.76 -20.75
C ILE A 80 -25.76 -42.26 -20.57
N ILE A 81 -26.42 -41.40 -21.34
CA ILE A 81 -26.27 -39.94 -21.26
C ILE A 81 -26.76 -39.38 -19.91
N GLU A 82 -27.91 -39.84 -19.38
CA GLU A 82 -28.39 -39.44 -18.06
C GLU A 82 -27.43 -39.89 -16.94
N LYS A 83 -26.88 -41.10 -17.06
CA LYS A 83 -25.90 -41.63 -16.10
C LYS A 83 -24.57 -40.88 -16.19
N LEU A 84 -24.13 -40.51 -17.39
CA LEU A 84 -22.96 -39.65 -17.60
C LEU A 84 -23.17 -38.25 -17.04
N SER A 85 -24.30 -37.61 -17.33
CA SER A 85 -24.68 -36.29 -16.80
C SER A 85 -24.68 -36.27 -15.27
N THR A 86 -25.30 -37.29 -14.64
CA THR A 86 -25.33 -37.43 -13.18
C THR A 86 -23.92 -37.65 -12.60
N THR A 87 -23.08 -38.42 -13.30
CA THR A 87 -21.69 -38.68 -12.89
C THR A 87 -20.84 -37.42 -13.01
N ILE A 88 -21.04 -36.63 -14.07
CA ILE A 88 -20.34 -35.35 -14.28
C ILE A 88 -20.75 -34.35 -13.19
N LYS A 89 -22.05 -34.19 -12.90
CA LYS A 89 -22.52 -33.31 -11.82
C LYS A 89 -21.91 -33.69 -10.48
N LYS A 90 -21.92 -34.98 -10.11
CA LYS A 90 -21.28 -35.47 -8.87
C LYS A 90 -19.77 -35.22 -8.86
N THR A 91 -19.09 -35.40 -9.99
CA THR A 91 -17.64 -35.21 -10.08
C THR A 91 -17.27 -33.74 -9.91
N VAL A 92 -18.02 -32.83 -10.56
CA VAL A 92 -17.84 -31.38 -10.41
C VAL A 92 -18.13 -30.95 -8.96
N GLU A 93 -19.21 -31.46 -8.36
CA GLU A 93 -19.60 -31.16 -6.98
C GLU A 93 -18.54 -31.63 -5.96
N VAL A 94 -18.05 -32.86 -6.09
CA VAL A 94 -16.97 -33.40 -5.24
C VAL A 94 -15.69 -32.59 -5.43
N THR A 95 -15.34 -32.23 -6.65
CA THR A 95 -14.15 -31.43 -6.95
C THR A 95 -14.27 -30.02 -6.34
N ALA A 96 -15.44 -29.38 -6.46
CA ALA A 96 -15.71 -28.08 -5.84
C ALA A 96 -15.63 -28.14 -4.31
N LYS A 97 -16.18 -29.19 -3.68
CA LYS A 97 -16.10 -29.41 -2.23
C LYS A 97 -14.66 -29.64 -1.76
N ILE A 98 -13.85 -30.37 -2.52
CA ILE A 98 -12.42 -30.58 -2.23
C ILE A 98 -11.65 -29.26 -2.35
N LEU A 99 -11.87 -28.50 -3.41
CA LEU A 99 -11.23 -27.19 -3.61
C LEU A 99 -11.63 -26.18 -2.52
N TYR A 100 -12.90 -26.18 -2.12
CA TYR A 100 -13.39 -25.36 -1.00
C TYR A 100 -12.78 -25.78 0.34
N GLY A 101 -12.66 -27.09 0.59
CA GLY A 101 -11.95 -27.63 1.76
C GLY A 101 -10.47 -27.26 1.79
N ILE A 102 -9.80 -27.27 0.63
CA ILE A 102 -8.41 -26.82 0.48
C ILE A 102 -8.30 -25.31 0.75
N GLN A 103 -9.21 -24.48 0.24
CA GLN A 103 -9.25 -23.05 0.50
C GLN A 103 -9.45 -22.75 2.00
N LEU A 104 -10.36 -23.47 2.67
CA LEU A 104 -10.57 -23.37 4.11
C LEU A 104 -9.34 -23.81 4.91
N THR A 105 -8.57 -24.80 4.40
CA THR A 105 -7.35 -25.29 5.05
C THR A 105 -6.17 -24.33 4.84
N ILE A 106 -6.06 -23.71 3.66
CA ILE A 106 -5.10 -22.63 3.37
C ILE A 106 -5.44 -21.40 4.21
N ASN A 107 -6.71 -20.99 4.26
CA ASN A 107 -7.15 -19.90 5.13
C ASN A 107 -6.96 -20.23 6.62
N ARG A 108 -7.14 -21.49 7.03
CA ARG A 108 -6.80 -21.95 8.39
C ARG A 108 -5.30 -21.96 8.65
N HIS A 109 -4.44 -22.31 7.71
CA HIS A 109 -2.98 -22.21 7.86
C HIS A 109 -2.50 -20.75 7.87
N SER A 110 -3.11 -19.88 7.06
CA SER A 110 -2.93 -18.43 7.15
C SER A 110 -3.42 -17.86 8.49
N CYS A 111 -4.50 -18.41 9.06
CA CYS A 111 -4.97 -18.06 10.41
C CYS A 111 -4.11 -18.67 11.53
N ILE A 112 -3.57 -19.87 11.38
CA ILE A 112 -2.69 -20.51 12.39
C ILE A 112 -1.34 -19.79 12.46
N THR A 113 -0.89 -19.18 11.36
CA THR A 113 0.29 -18.30 11.36
C THR A 113 -0.02 -16.89 11.93
N TYR A 114 -1.30 -16.52 12.02
CA TYR A 114 -1.76 -15.28 12.65
C TYR A 114 -2.12 -15.46 14.14
N PHE A 115 -2.45 -16.68 14.58
CA PHE A 115 -2.81 -17.01 15.97
C PHE A 115 -1.69 -17.66 16.79
N SER A 116 -0.49 -17.86 16.24
CA SER A 116 0.67 -18.38 16.98
C SER A 116 1.30 -17.40 17.99
N ASN A 117 0.66 -16.26 18.28
CA ASN A 117 1.07 -15.32 19.34
C ASN A 117 0.10 -15.23 20.54
N LEU A 118 -0.82 -16.19 20.69
CA LEU A 118 -1.55 -16.41 21.94
C LEU A 118 -1.24 -17.81 22.46
N LYS A 119 -0.11 -17.93 23.17
CA LYS A 119 0.17 -19.07 24.03
C LYS A 119 -0.17 -18.66 25.46
N GLU A 120 -1.24 -19.21 26.01
CA GLU A 120 -1.32 -19.52 27.44
C GLU A 120 -2.37 -20.61 27.66
N ASN A 121 -1.96 -21.63 28.42
CA ASN A 121 -2.72 -22.79 28.90
C ASN A 121 -2.93 -23.95 27.91
N ILE A 122 -2.03 -24.94 27.97
CA ILE A 122 -2.33 -26.32 28.42
C ILE A 122 -1.03 -27.14 28.41
N SER A 123 -0.79 -27.79 29.54
CA SER A 123 0.27 -28.73 29.86
C SER A 123 0.06 -30.11 29.24
N GLU A 124 1.19 -30.76 28.96
CA GLU A 124 1.44 -32.21 28.97
C GLU A 124 0.82 -33.19 27.95
N SER A 125 1.74 -34.04 27.48
CA SER A 125 1.60 -35.43 27.05
C SER A 125 1.42 -35.76 25.55
N SER A 126 2.49 -36.37 25.04
CA SER A 126 2.53 -37.50 24.11
C SER A 126 2.16 -37.34 22.61
N HIS A 127 3.13 -37.82 21.83
CA HIS A 127 3.08 -38.37 20.46
C HIS A 127 3.32 -37.44 19.27
N SER A 128 4.36 -37.85 18.54
CA SER A 128 4.92 -37.34 17.30
C SER A 128 3.87 -37.11 16.20
N VAL A 129 3.74 -35.86 15.76
CA VAL A 129 3.12 -35.52 14.47
C VAL A 129 4.25 -35.36 13.44
N PRO A 130 4.29 -36.15 12.35
CA PRO A 130 5.29 -35.94 11.31
C PRO A 130 5.00 -34.61 10.59
N ARG A 131 6.01 -33.74 10.53
CA ARG A 131 6.02 -32.57 9.65
C ARG A 131 5.93 -33.06 8.20
N LEU A 132 4.74 -33.07 7.63
CA LEU A 132 4.54 -33.19 6.19
C LEU A 132 5.06 -31.89 5.54
N HIS A 133 6.27 -31.95 5.01
CA HIS A 133 6.85 -30.89 4.20
C HIS A 133 5.91 -30.54 3.03
N ALA A 134 5.71 -29.24 2.80
CA ALA A 134 4.92 -28.69 1.68
C ALA A 134 5.38 -29.15 0.28
N LEU A 135 6.56 -29.78 0.18
CA LEU A 135 7.10 -30.38 -1.04
C LEU A 135 6.43 -31.73 -1.43
N ALA A 136 5.68 -32.38 -0.53
CA ALA A 136 5.01 -33.66 -0.83
C ALA A 136 3.59 -33.50 -1.42
N PHE A 137 2.94 -32.35 -1.20
CA PHE A 137 1.55 -32.11 -1.60
C PHE A 137 1.32 -32.08 -3.12
N PRO A 138 2.19 -31.47 -3.95
CA PRO A 138 2.04 -31.48 -5.41
C PRO A 138 2.15 -32.89 -5.99
N ASN A 139 3.02 -33.73 -5.43
CA ASN A 139 3.19 -35.12 -5.84
C ASN A 139 1.99 -36.00 -5.46
N ILE A 140 1.33 -35.70 -4.34
CA ILE A 140 0.11 -36.42 -3.94
C ILE A 140 -1.10 -35.96 -4.77
N PHE A 141 -1.24 -34.64 -5.02
CA PHE A 141 -2.33 -34.09 -5.83
C PHE A 141 -2.24 -34.52 -7.29
N SER A 142 -1.06 -34.42 -7.92
CA SER A 142 -0.83 -34.90 -9.28
C SER A 142 -1.05 -36.41 -9.40
N ARG A 143 -0.54 -37.22 -8.46
CA ARG A 143 -0.79 -38.68 -8.45
C ARG A 143 -2.24 -39.03 -8.19
N ALA A 144 -2.96 -38.27 -7.37
CA ALA A 144 -4.38 -38.49 -7.11
C ALA A 144 -5.23 -38.15 -8.35
N VAL A 145 -4.95 -37.03 -9.02
CA VAL A 145 -5.62 -36.63 -10.26
C VAL A 145 -5.28 -37.60 -11.40
N ILE A 146 -4.01 -38.00 -11.56
CA ILE A 146 -3.60 -39.02 -12.55
C ILE A 146 -4.30 -40.35 -12.28
N LYS A 147 -4.33 -40.84 -11.03
CA LYS A 147 -5.05 -42.08 -10.69
C LYS A 147 -6.57 -41.98 -10.89
N LEU A 148 -7.14 -40.79 -10.69
CA LEU A 148 -8.57 -40.55 -10.93
C LEU A 148 -8.88 -40.58 -12.44
N VAL A 149 -8.02 -39.95 -13.26
CA VAL A 149 -8.11 -39.97 -14.73
C VAL A 149 -7.85 -41.38 -15.27
N GLU A 150 -6.88 -42.12 -14.73
CA GLU A 150 -6.62 -43.53 -15.08
C GLU A 150 -7.82 -44.42 -14.73
N ARG A 151 -8.41 -44.27 -13.55
CA ARG A 151 -9.64 -44.99 -13.17
C ARG A 151 -10.82 -44.62 -14.07
N TYR A 152 -10.96 -43.35 -14.43
CA TYR A 152 -11.99 -42.88 -15.36
C TYR A 152 -11.80 -43.49 -16.76
N LEU A 153 -10.57 -43.49 -17.29
CA LEU A 153 -10.22 -44.10 -18.58
C LEU A 153 -10.40 -45.62 -18.58
N LEU A 154 -10.07 -46.30 -17.47
CA LEU A 154 -10.32 -47.75 -17.29
C LEU A 154 -11.81 -48.06 -17.22
N THR A 155 -12.60 -47.19 -16.60
CA THR A 155 -14.07 -47.33 -16.51
C THR A 155 -14.71 -47.16 -17.88
N ILE A 156 -14.22 -46.24 -18.72
CA ILE A 156 -14.66 -46.07 -20.11
C ILE A 156 -14.24 -47.25 -20.99
N LYS A 157 -13.00 -47.73 -20.85
CA LYS A 157 -12.44 -48.85 -21.64
C LYS A 157 -13.16 -50.19 -21.42
N ASN A 158 -13.79 -50.37 -20.26
CA ASN A 158 -14.47 -51.61 -19.88
C ASN A 158 -16.00 -51.57 -20.02
N GLN A 159 -16.59 -50.52 -20.60
CA GLN A 159 -18.01 -50.50 -20.96
C GLN A 159 -18.23 -51.29 -22.26
N PRO A 160 -19.00 -52.39 -22.26
CA PRO A 160 -19.19 -53.26 -23.43
C PRO A 160 -19.74 -52.51 -24.66
N ASN A 161 -20.55 -51.47 -24.42
CA ASN A 161 -21.26 -50.73 -25.47
C ASN A 161 -20.40 -49.65 -26.17
N LEU A 162 -19.28 -49.20 -25.58
CA LEU A 162 -18.38 -48.23 -26.24
C LEU A 162 -17.44 -48.89 -27.26
N LYS A 163 -17.06 -50.14 -27.01
CA LYS A 163 -16.18 -50.92 -27.90
C LYS A 163 -16.85 -51.19 -29.25
N ALA A 164 -18.16 -51.42 -29.24
CA ALA A 164 -18.98 -51.59 -30.45
C ALA A 164 -19.13 -50.30 -31.29
N LEU A 165 -19.04 -49.12 -30.67
CA LEU A 165 -19.06 -47.83 -31.38
C LEU A 165 -17.70 -47.54 -32.04
N THR A 166 -16.59 -47.81 -31.35
CA THR A 166 -15.24 -47.55 -31.87
C THR A 166 -14.82 -48.44 -33.03
N ASP A 167 -15.38 -49.65 -33.14
CA ASP A 167 -15.03 -50.59 -34.22
C ASP A 167 -15.77 -50.31 -35.55
N LYS A 168 -16.83 -49.47 -35.54
CA LYS A 168 -17.61 -49.11 -36.75
C LYS A 168 -17.13 -47.83 -37.45
N THR A 169 -16.52 -46.91 -36.73
CA THR A 169 -15.93 -45.69 -37.30
C THR A 169 -14.42 -45.87 -37.36
N ASN A 170 -13.81 -45.91 -38.55
CA ASN A 170 -12.38 -46.14 -38.80
C ASN A 170 -11.46 -45.04 -38.17
N MET A 171 -11.42 -44.98 -36.84
CA MET A 171 -10.82 -43.91 -36.02
C MET A 171 -9.81 -44.48 -35.01
N GLY A 172 -9.18 -45.61 -35.35
CA GLY A 172 -8.28 -46.35 -34.43
C GLY A 172 -6.92 -45.68 -34.15
N VAL A 173 -6.46 -44.78 -35.03
CA VAL A 173 -5.10 -44.18 -34.92
C VAL A 173 -5.14 -42.72 -34.47
N PHE A 174 -6.13 -41.94 -34.89
CA PHE A 174 -6.26 -40.52 -34.53
C PHE A 174 -6.59 -40.31 -33.05
N ASN A 175 -7.39 -41.21 -32.44
CA ASN A 175 -7.83 -41.07 -31.05
C ASN A 175 -6.74 -41.39 -30.01
N ARG A 176 -5.73 -42.23 -30.29
CA ARG A 176 -4.66 -42.49 -29.30
C ARG A 176 -3.72 -41.30 -29.11
N PHE A 177 -3.46 -40.52 -30.16
CA PHE A 177 -2.65 -39.30 -30.05
C PHE A 177 -3.46 -38.11 -29.50
N TYR A 178 -4.75 -38.01 -29.82
CA TYR A 178 -5.60 -36.91 -29.33
C TYR A 178 -6.00 -37.05 -27.85
N PHE A 179 -6.34 -38.26 -27.39
CA PHE A 179 -6.78 -38.49 -25.99
C PHE A 179 -5.65 -38.52 -24.95
N LEU A 180 -4.42 -38.86 -25.35
CA LEU A 180 -3.27 -38.89 -24.44
C LEU A 180 -2.30 -37.71 -24.65
N GLY A 181 -2.13 -37.22 -25.88
CA GLY A 181 -1.10 -36.22 -26.17
C GLY A 181 -1.43 -34.80 -25.70
N LYS A 182 -2.66 -34.32 -25.93
CA LYS A 182 -3.04 -32.93 -25.61
C LYS A 182 -3.22 -32.66 -24.11
N PRO A 183 -3.88 -33.52 -23.31
CA PRO A 183 -4.02 -33.29 -21.87
C PRO A 183 -2.67 -33.40 -21.13
N LEU A 184 -1.80 -34.35 -21.51
CA LEU A 184 -0.45 -34.46 -20.93
C LEU A 184 0.47 -33.30 -21.36
N ALA A 185 0.36 -32.83 -22.60
CA ALA A 185 1.09 -31.64 -23.05
C ALA A 185 0.58 -30.35 -22.36
N LEU A 186 -0.73 -30.21 -22.15
CA LEU A 186 -1.35 -29.08 -21.43
C LEU A 186 -1.05 -29.12 -19.92
N CYS A 187 -1.05 -30.31 -19.29
CA CYS A 187 -0.62 -30.46 -17.90
C CYS A 187 0.90 -30.26 -17.76
N GLY A 188 1.69 -30.65 -18.76
CA GLY A 188 3.14 -30.42 -18.81
C GLY A 188 3.47 -28.92 -18.94
N THR A 189 2.78 -28.20 -19.84
CA THR A 189 2.95 -26.75 -19.99
C THR A 189 2.38 -25.97 -18.80
N ALA A 190 1.26 -26.41 -18.21
CA ALA A 190 0.71 -25.80 -16.99
C ALA A 190 1.57 -26.10 -15.76
N GLY A 191 2.16 -27.30 -15.65
CA GLY A 191 3.11 -27.65 -14.61
C GLY A 191 4.43 -26.89 -14.77
N PHE A 192 4.89 -26.68 -16.00
CA PHE A 192 6.04 -25.83 -16.31
C PHE A 192 5.76 -24.36 -16.02
N LEU A 193 4.60 -23.82 -16.43
CA LEU A 193 4.19 -22.45 -16.09
C LEU A 193 4.02 -22.26 -14.58
N TRP A 194 3.42 -23.23 -13.88
CA TRP A 194 3.25 -23.17 -12.42
C TRP A 194 4.58 -23.28 -11.69
N ALA A 195 5.49 -24.15 -12.15
CA ALA A 195 6.85 -24.22 -11.63
C ALA A 195 7.62 -22.94 -11.90
N GLN A 196 7.48 -22.34 -13.09
CA GLN A 196 8.13 -21.09 -13.47
C GLN A 196 7.57 -19.90 -12.67
N LEU A 197 6.25 -19.79 -12.53
CA LEU A 197 5.59 -18.78 -11.69
C LEU A 197 5.94 -18.91 -10.21
N ASN A 198 6.10 -20.14 -9.68
CA ASN A 198 6.56 -20.34 -8.31
C ASN A 198 8.05 -20.06 -8.14
N ASN A 199 8.86 -20.39 -9.14
CA ASN A 199 10.29 -20.09 -9.12
C ASN A 199 10.52 -18.57 -9.18
N ASP A 200 9.77 -17.84 -10.00
CA ASP A 200 9.80 -16.37 -10.06
C ASP A 200 9.35 -15.76 -8.71
N ASN A 201 8.28 -16.28 -8.11
CA ASN A 201 7.82 -15.87 -6.78
C ASN A 201 8.84 -16.16 -5.66
N ASP A 202 9.60 -17.25 -5.75
CA ASP A 202 10.63 -17.59 -4.76
C ASP A 202 11.91 -16.78 -4.97
N ILE A 203 12.28 -16.47 -6.23
CA ILE A 203 13.36 -15.55 -6.57
C ILE A 203 13.06 -14.14 -6.04
N ASP A 204 11.84 -13.63 -6.20
CA ASP A 204 11.45 -12.31 -5.71
C ASP A 204 11.42 -12.23 -4.18
N LYS A 205 11.05 -13.31 -3.49
CA LYS A 205 11.14 -13.40 -2.02
C LYS A 205 12.58 -13.40 -1.52
N GLU A 206 13.47 -14.18 -2.14
CA GLU A 206 14.89 -14.19 -1.75
C GLU A 206 15.57 -12.86 -2.04
N LYS A 207 15.28 -12.21 -3.19
CA LYS A 207 15.72 -10.84 -3.48
C LYS A 207 15.23 -9.86 -2.42
N LEU A 208 13.94 -9.90 -2.08
CA LEU A 208 13.37 -9.02 -1.05
C LEU A 208 14.04 -9.24 0.31
N LYS A 209 14.32 -10.49 0.67
CA LYS A 209 15.03 -10.84 1.92
C LYS A 209 16.47 -10.30 1.93
N LEU A 210 17.20 -10.42 0.82
CA LEU A 210 18.53 -9.83 0.69
C LEU A 210 18.49 -8.30 0.79
N THR A 211 17.52 -7.67 0.13
CA THR A 211 17.27 -6.22 0.22
C THR A 211 16.97 -5.79 1.66
N ILE A 212 16.13 -6.53 2.38
CA ILE A 212 15.83 -6.27 3.79
C ILE A 212 17.10 -6.38 4.64
N ASN A 213 17.94 -7.38 4.41
CA ASN A 213 19.20 -7.53 5.15
C ASN A 213 20.18 -6.37 4.89
N GLN A 214 20.28 -5.91 3.64
CA GLN A 214 21.10 -4.74 3.30
C GLN A 214 20.55 -3.46 3.95
N ALA A 215 19.23 -3.25 3.89
CA ALA A 215 18.57 -2.13 4.54
C ALA A 215 18.75 -2.17 6.07
N ASP A 216 18.72 -3.36 6.66
CA ASP A 216 18.97 -3.58 8.09
C ASP A 216 20.37 -3.12 8.49
N LEU A 217 21.40 -3.50 7.72
CA LEU A 217 22.78 -3.08 7.96
C LEU A 217 22.97 -1.57 7.82
N ILE A 218 22.35 -0.94 6.82
CA ILE A 218 22.37 0.52 6.64
C ILE A 218 21.74 1.22 7.86
N CYS A 219 20.59 0.73 8.32
CA CYS A 219 19.88 1.32 9.45
C CYS A 219 20.64 1.14 10.78
N GLN A 220 21.23 -0.05 11.02
CA GLN A 220 22.11 -0.28 12.16
C GLN A 220 23.34 0.63 12.12
N GLY A 221 24.00 0.75 10.96
CA GLY A 221 25.14 1.65 10.79
C GLY A 221 24.78 3.11 11.05
N PHE A 222 23.62 3.57 10.56
CA PHE A 222 23.08 4.90 10.84
C PHE A 222 22.88 5.13 12.35
N LYS A 223 22.28 4.15 13.06
CA LYS A 223 22.10 4.20 14.51
C LYS A 223 23.45 4.25 15.24
N GLU A 224 24.36 3.33 14.98
CA GLU A 224 25.62 3.19 15.74
C GLU A 224 26.59 4.34 15.47
N LYS A 225 26.78 4.73 14.20
CA LYS A 225 27.67 5.85 13.82
C LYS A 225 27.31 7.15 14.54
N GLN A 226 26.03 7.33 14.85
CA GLN A 226 25.52 8.51 15.53
C GLN A 226 25.09 8.24 16.98
N GLY A 227 25.31 7.04 17.51
CA GLY A 227 24.86 6.66 18.86
C GLY A 227 23.41 7.07 19.13
N ILE A 228 22.51 6.78 18.19
CA ILE A 228 21.08 7.06 18.30
C ILE A 228 20.48 6.02 19.25
N PRO A 229 19.74 6.43 20.30
CA PRO A 229 19.15 5.46 21.23
C PRO A 229 18.14 4.54 20.57
N GLY A 230 17.15 5.12 19.89
CA GLY A 230 16.03 4.46 19.27
C GLY A 230 15.83 4.94 17.84
N VAL A 231 15.73 3.99 16.91
CA VAL A 231 15.33 4.24 15.52
C VAL A 231 14.11 3.37 15.21
N SER A 232 13.07 3.96 14.63
CA SER A 232 11.92 3.25 14.09
C SER A 232 11.87 3.50 12.59
N ILE A 233 11.71 2.45 11.80
CA ILE A 233 11.70 2.52 10.33
C ILE A 233 10.59 1.66 9.75
N GLY A 234 10.03 2.12 8.64
CA GLY A 234 9.16 1.30 7.81
C GLY A 234 9.30 1.64 6.33
N VAL A 235 9.04 0.62 5.50
CA VAL A 235 9.03 0.70 4.05
C VAL A 235 7.77 0.02 3.53
N THR A 236 7.07 0.72 2.65
CA THR A 236 6.00 0.14 1.85
C THR A 236 6.37 0.16 0.39
N MET A 237 6.09 -0.94 -0.29
CA MET A 237 6.25 -1.11 -1.73
C MET A 237 4.87 -1.38 -2.32
N HIS A 238 4.48 -0.61 -3.33
CA HIS A 238 3.20 -0.77 -4.02
C HIS A 238 1.97 -0.71 -3.10
N GLY A 239 2.03 0.08 -2.03
CA GLY A 239 0.96 0.20 -1.03
C GLY A 239 0.95 -0.87 0.07
N SER A 240 1.91 -1.81 0.06
CA SER A 240 1.99 -2.90 1.04
C SER A 240 3.26 -2.77 1.89
N PHE A 241 3.16 -3.06 3.19
CA PHE A 241 4.33 -3.14 4.06
C PHE A 241 5.22 -4.31 3.65
N VAL A 242 6.46 -4.00 3.29
CA VAL A 242 7.50 -5.01 2.99
C VAL A 242 8.53 -5.12 4.09
N TRP A 243 8.70 -4.06 4.88
CA TRP A 243 9.62 -4.05 6.00
C TRP A 243 9.24 -2.99 7.03
N ARG A 244 9.32 -3.35 8.31
CA ARG A 244 9.17 -2.44 9.45
C ARG A 244 10.01 -2.98 10.60
N LYS A 245 10.79 -2.12 11.26
CA LYS A 245 11.64 -2.53 12.38
C LYS A 245 11.89 -1.37 13.34
N GLY A 246 12.11 -1.70 14.61
CA GLY A 246 12.68 -0.80 15.60
C GLY A 246 14.07 -1.28 16.02
N TYR A 247 14.95 -0.34 16.34
CA TYR A 247 16.33 -0.59 16.76
C TYR A 247 16.61 0.17 18.05
N GLY A 248 17.30 -0.48 18.98
CA GLY A 248 17.68 0.12 20.25
C GLY A 248 16.48 0.37 21.16
N LEU A 249 16.48 1.51 21.85
CA LEU A 249 15.59 1.80 22.97
C LEU A 249 14.76 3.06 22.74
N ALA A 250 13.46 2.96 22.99
CA ALA A 250 12.54 4.10 23.08
C ALA A 250 12.72 4.86 24.40
N ASP A 251 13.14 4.17 25.46
CA ASP A 251 13.50 4.73 26.76
C ASP A 251 14.74 3.98 27.29
N ILE A 252 15.85 4.70 27.43
CA ILE A 252 17.12 4.14 27.90
C ILE A 252 17.04 3.81 29.39
N GLU A 253 16.52 4.73 30.18
CA GLU A 253 16.42 4.63 31.63
C GLU A 253 15.58 3.42 32.04
N GLN A 254 14.50 3.15 31.30
CA GLN A 254 13.58 2.04 31.54
C GLN A 254 13.85 0.81 30.65
N ARG A 255 14.87 0.88 29.77
CA ARG A 255 15.21 -0.16 28.80
C ARG A 255 14.02 -0.61 27.94
N VAL A 256 13.14 0.33 27.57
CA VAL A 256 11.99 0.04 26.70
C VAL A 256 12.48 -0.11 25.27
N PRO A 257 12.24 -1.25 24.59
CA PRO A 257 12.68 -1.44 23.22
C PRO A 257 11.97 -0.48 22.27
N CYS A 258 12.73 0.05 21.31
CA CYS A 258 12.14 0.78 20.18
C CYS A 258 11.53 -0.22 19.19
N THR A 259 10.32 0.07 18.73
CA THR A 259 9.52 -0.78 17.83
C THR A 259 8.95 0.04 16.67
N PRO A 260 8.40 -0.58 15.61
CA PRO A 260 7.64 0.12 14.58
C PRO A 260 6.46 0.95 15.11
N ASP A 261 5.94 0.59 16.28
CA ASP A 261 4.77 1.24 16.88
C ASP A 261 5.14 2.31 17.91
N THR A 262 6.44 2.53 18.14
CA THR A 262 6.94 3.59 19.02
C THR A 262 6.53 4.97 18.49
N VAL A 263 5.85 5.74 19.34
CA VAL A 263 5.35 7.08 19.03
C VAL A 263 6.43 8.11 19.32
N MET A 264 6.76 8.91 18.31
CA MET A 264 7.80 9.95 18.37
C MET A 264 7.28 11.27 17.78
N ARG A 265 7.95 12.37 18.12
CA ARG A 265 7.76 13.66 17.45
C ARG A 265 8.11 13.51 15.98
N ILE A 266 7.16 13.80 15.10
CA ILE A 266 7.44 13.84 13.64
C ILE A 266 7.92 15.21 13.19
N ALA A 267 7.93 16.18 14.10
CA ALA A 267 8.47 17.51 13.87
C ALA A 267 7.88 18.12 12.58
N SER A 268 8.69 18.75 11.74
CA SER A 268 8.22 19.45 10.56
C SER A 268 7.50 18.61 9.49
N ILE A 269 7.47 17.27 9.61
CA ILE A 269 6.51 16.47 8.82
C ILE A 269 5.06 16.92 9.07
N SER A 270 4.77 17.51 10.25
CA SER A 270 3.47 18.12 10.58
C SER A 270 2.97 19.10 9.50
N LYS A 271 3.89 19.81 8.83
CA LYS A 271 3.55 20.74 7.73
C LYS A 271 2.85 20.04 6.58
N THR A 272 3.21 18.79 6.30
CA THR A 272 2.57 18.00 5.25
C THR A 272 1.10 17.73 5.58
N PHE A 273 0.75 17.49 6.85
CA PHE A 273 -0.63 17.30 7.29
C PHE A 273 -1.43 18.61 7.16
N THR A 274 -0.87 19.73 7.62
CA THR A 274 -1.48 21.05 7.49
C THR A 274 -1.70 21.44 6.03
N ALA A 275 -0.74 21.18 5.15
CA ALA A 275 -0.87 21.45 3.72
C ALA A 275 -1.98 20.59 3.09
N THR A 276 -2.10 19.32 3.49
CA THR A 276 -3.19 18.43 3.07
C THR A 276 -4.55 18.90 3.55
N LEU A 277 -4.67 19.38 4.81
CA LEU A 277 -5.90 20.00 5.30
C LEU A 277 -6.26 21.23 4.46
N ALA A 278 -5.32 22.16 4.26
CA ALA A 278 -5.54 23.35 3.44
C ALA A 278 -6.00 22.99 2.02
N ALA A 279 -5.38 21.97 1.41
CA ALA A 279 -5.78 21.46 0.11
C ALA A 279 -7.22 20.89 0.09
N GLN A 280 -7.67 20.20 1.14
CA GLN A 280 -9.07 19.77 1.25
C GLN A 280 -10.03 20.96 1.34
N PHE A 281 -9.66 22.05 2.01
CA PHE A 281 -10.45 23.28 2.01
C PHE A 281 -10.46 23.96 0.63
N VAL A 282 -9.38 23.86 -0.15
CA VAL A 282 -9.35 24.30 -1.55
C VAL A 282 -10.31 23.47 -2.40
N GLU A 283 -10.32 22.15 -2.26
CA GLU A 283 -11.27 21.29 -2.99
C GLU A 283 -12.73 21.56 -2.65
N LYS A 284 -13.01 21.98 -1.41
CA LYS A 284 -14.34 22.41 -0.93
C LYS A 284 -14.69 23.84 -1.36
N GLY A 285 -13.81 24.56 -2.06
CA GLY A 285 -14.02 25.95 -2.47
C GLY A 285 -14.00 26.96 -1.31
N LYS A 286 -13.58 26.54 -0.11
CA LYS A 286 -13.50 27.38 1.10
C LYS A 286 -12.18 28.15 1.22
N LEU A 287 -11.14 27.69 0.52
CA LEU A 287 -9.81 28.30 0.48
C LEU A 287 -9.35 28.41 -0.98
N ASN A 288 -8.54 29.41 -1.29
CA ASN A 288 -7.83 29.51 -2.56
C ASN A 288 -6.37 29.89 -2.27
N TRP A 289 -5.44 29.16 -2.87
CA TRP A 289 -4.01 29.40 -2.69
C TRP A 289 -3.58 30.83 -3.04
N ASN A 290 -4.20 31.45 -4.04
CA ASN A 290 -3.80 32.76 -4.55
C ASN A 290 -4.51 33.92 -3.84
N ASP A 291 -5.47 33.65 -2.96
CA ASP A 291 -6.13 34.68 -2.18
C ASP A 291 -5.19 35.24 -1.11
N LYS A 292 -5.37 36.53 -0.81
CA LYS A 292 -4.73 37.21 0.32
C LYS A 292 -5.27 36.65 1.62
N ILE A 293 -4.41 36.47 2.62
CA ILE A 293 -4.80 35.97 3.95
C ILE A 293 -5.78 36.91 4.66
N ASP A 294 -5.74 38.22 4.35
CA ASP A 294 -6.67 39.24 4.83
C ASP A 294 -8.14 38.87 4.55
N LYS A 295 -8.39 38.12 3.46
CA LYS A 295 -9.74 37.66 3.09
C LYS A 295 -10.32 36.68 4.12
N TYR A 296 -9.46 35.84 4.71
CA TYR A 296 -9.87 34.77 5.60
C TYR A 296 -9.75 35.15 7.07
N HIS A 297 -8.84 36.05 7.40
CA HIS A 297 -8.63 36.54 8.75
C HIS A 297 -8.43 38.07 8.75
N PRO A 298 -9.51 38.84 8.54
CA PRO A 298 -9.43 40.30 8.39
C PRO A 298 -8.97 41.02 9.67
N ASP A 299 -9.08 40.36 10.82
CA ASP A 299 -8.73 40.89 12.13
C ASP A 299 -7.21 40.81 12.44
N LEU A 300 -6.39 40.26 11.54
CA LEU A 300 -4.94 40.25 11.70
C LEU A 300 -4.37 41.68 11.60
N PRO A 301 -3.30 42.00 12.34
CA PRO A 301 -2.54 43.22 12.09
C PRO A 301 -1.97 43.20 10.67
N LYS A 302 -1.78 44.39 10.10
CA LYS A 302 -1.16 44.52 8.78
C LYS A 302 0.32 44.14 8.86
N PHE A 303 0.72 43.16 8.07
CA PHE A 303 2.12 42.82 7.92
C PHE A 303 2.86 43.97 7.24
N LEU A 304 4.04 44.28 7.75
CA LEU A 304 4.90 45.35 7.26
C LEU A 304 6.17 44.77 6.64
N PHE A 305 6.61 45.34 5.52
CA PHE A 305 7.94 45.16 4.97
C PHE A 305 8.53 46.54 4.67
N GLU A 306 9.67 46.87 5.27
CA GLU A 306 10.30 48.19 5.20
C GLU A 306 9.34 49.30 5.67
N ASN A 307 8.62 49.04 6.76
CA ASN A 307 7.56 49.90 7.31
C ASN A 307 6.36 50.17 6.35
N VAL A 308 6.24 49.42 5.25
CA VAL A 308 5.13 49.54 4.30
C VAL A 308 4.16 48.35 4.46
N PRO A 309 2.84 48.58 4.58
CA PRO A 309 1.85 47.51 4.60
C PRO A 309 1.90 46.65 3.33
N VAL A 310 1.96 45.33 3.52
CA VAL A 310 1.94 44.33 2.45
C VAL A 310 0.96 43.21 2.78
N SER A 311 0.44 42.54 1.74
CA SER A 311 -0.39 41.36 1.90
C SER A 311 0.38 40.10 1.54
N ILE A 312 0.08 39.01 2.25
CA ILE A 312 0.61 37.67 2.00
C ILE A 312 -0.52 36.82 1.39
N THR A 313 -0.20 35.92 0.46
CA THR A 313 -1.15 34.91 -0.03
C THR A 313 -1.04 33.59 0.72
N VAL A 314 -2.10 32.78 0.70
CA VAL A 314 -2.08 31.44 1.30
C VAL A 314 -0.96 30.57 0.69
N ARG A 315 -0.73 30.70 -0.62
CA ARG A 315 0.36 30.03 -1.35
C ARG A 315 1.72 30.41 -0.75
N GLN A 316 1.95 31.69 -0.50
CA GLN A 316 3.22 32.18 0.06
C GLN A 316 3.46 31.66 1.48
N LEU A 317 2.43 31.49 2.31
CA LEU A 317 2.56 30.82 3.60
C LEU A 317 3.01 29.35 3.42
N ALA A 318 2.26 28.61 2.61
CA ALA A 318 2.47 27.18 2.42
C ALA A 318 3.79 26.86 1.67
N SER A 319 4.30 27.77 0.85
CA SER A 319 5.55 27.61 0.09
C SER A 319 6.78 28.27 0.72
N HIS A 320 6.68 28.80 1.94
CA HIS A 320 7.79 29.50 2.62
C HIS A 320 8.31 30.72 1.84
N THR A 321 7.42 31.50 1.25
CA THR A 321 7.76 32.75 0.54
C THR A 321 6.98 33.95 1.08
N SER A 322 6.50 33.87 2.32
CA SER A 322 5.73 34.94 2.96
C SER A 322 6.60 36.07 3.53
N GLY A 323 7.88 35.82 3.78
CA GLY A 323 8.76 36.74 4.52
C GLY A 323 8.58 36.71 6.04
N ILE A 324 7.65 35.90 6.56
CA ILE A 324 7.48 35.70 8.01
C ILE A 324 8.73 35.02 8.57
N ARG A 325 9.29 35.58 9.63
CA ARG A 325 10.48 35.04 10.29
C ARG A 325 10.29 33.60 10.77
N HIS A 326 11.40 32.92 11.02
CA HIS A 326 11.40 31.68 11.77
C HIS A 326 11.57 31.98 13.27
N TYR A 327 12.43 31.26 13.99
CA TYR A 327 12.62 31.47 15.43
C TYR A 327 13.62 32.59 15.78
N TRP A 328 14.31 33.15 14.79
CA TRP A 328 15.18 34.33 14.96
C TRP A 328 14.45 35.60 14.50
N LYS A 329 14.74 36.73 15.13
CA LYS A 329 14.09 38.02 14.85
C LYS A 329 14.89 38.85 13.85
N LYS A 330 14.26 39.89 13.30
CA LYS A 330 14.95 40.88 12.47
C LYS A 330 16.07 41.54 13.29
N GLY A 331 17.29 41.48 12.78
CA GLY A 331 18.49 41.96 13.48
C GLY A 331 19.31 40.86 14.15
N ASP A 332 18.75 39.67 14.35
CA ASP A 332 19.54 38.49 14.74
C ASP A 332 20.31 37.95 13.53
N PRO A 333 21.49 37.34 13.72
CA PRO A 333 22.15 36.59 12.65
C PRO A 333 21.24 35.47 12.17
N GLU A 334 20.95 35.45 10.86
CA GLU A 334 20.26 34.33 10.24
C GLU A 334 21.05 33.04 10.49
N THR A 335 20.38 32.03 11.01
CA THR A 335 21.05 30.80 11.42
C THR A 335 20.17 29.58 11.23
N ASP A 336 20.76 28.52 10.65
CA ASP A 336 20.17 27.18 10.60
C ASP A 336 20.32 26.46 11.96
N ALA A 337 20.96 27.07 12.95
CA ALA A 337 21.15 26.52 14.29
C ALA A 337 19.93 26.78 15.18
N GLU A 338 18.74 26.35 14.74
CA GLU A 338 17.47 26.58 15.43
C GLU A 338 17.48 26.08 16.89
N PHE A 339 18.24 25.02 17.19
CA PHE A 339 18.42 24.48 18.54
C PHE A 339 19.23 25.36 19.50
N ASN A 340 19.73 26.52 19.05
CA ASN A 340 20.37 27.52 19.88
C ASN A 340 19.45 28.71 20.18
N LEU A 341 18.24 28.74 19.59
CA LEU A 341 17.31 29.85 19.71
C LEU A 341 16.36 29.62 20.89
N PRO A 342 16.23 30.58 21.84
CA PRO A 342 15.38 30.43 23.02
C PRO A 342 13.91 30.11 22.68
N GLU A 343 13.38 30.70 21.60
CA GLU A 343 11.99 30.48 21.15
C GLU A 343 11.73 29.03 20.71
N TYR A 344 12.78 28.26 20.40
CA TYR A 344 12.65 26.83 20.10
C TYR A 344 12.32 25.98 21.34
N TYR A 345 12.65 26.50 22.54
CA TYR A 345 12.48 25.83 23.83
C TYR A 345 11.39 26.47 24.71
N ILE A 346 10.38 27.10 24.10
CA ILE A 346 9.23 27.58 24.85
C ILE A 346 8.60 26.41 25.63
N ALA A 347 8.39 26.63 26.93
CA ALA A 347 7.76 25.69 27.84
C ALA A 347 6.37 26.16 28.33
N ARG A 348 5.93 27.34 27.89
CA ARG A 348 4.61 27.89 28.20
C ARG A 348 3.55 27.32 27.24
N PRO A 349 2.39 26.86 27.73
CA PRO A 349 1.29 26.45 26.88
C PRO A 349 0.59 27.66 26.22
N PHE A 350 0.07 27.40 25.03
CA PHE A 350 -0.85 28.26 24.30
C PHE A 350 -2.19 27.53 24.17
N PRO A 351 -3.25 28.00 24.87
CA PRO A 351 -4.58 27.42 24.79
C PRO A 351 -5.16 27.27 23.38
N THR A 352 -4.85 28.20 22.47
CA THR A 352 -5.34 28.21 21.09
C THR A 352 -4.24 28.52 20.09
N VAL A 353 -4.43 28.10 18.83
CA VAL A 353 -3.52 28.47 17.73
C VAL A 353 -3.45 30.00 17.60
N THR A 354 -4.58 30.70 17.70
CA THR A 354 -4.65 32.16 17.59
C THR A 354 -3.81 32.87 18.65
N GLU A 355 -3.77 32.39 19.89
CA GLU A 355 -2.94 33.01 20.94
C GLU A 355 -1.44 32.92 20.59
N SER A 356 -1.01 31.82 19.96
CA SER A 356 0.38 31.63 19.57
C SER A 356 0.87 32.58 18.47
N LEU A 357 -0.05 33.20 17.72
CA LEU A 357 0.29 34.23 16.72
C LEU A 357 0.96 35.45 17.36
N SER A 358 0.69 35.73 18.64
CA SER A 358 1.32 36.82 19.39
C SER A 358 2.85 36.77 19.40
N LEU A 359 3.45 35.60 19.14
CA LEU A 359 4.89 35.45 19.03
C LEU A 359 5.49 36.24 17.85
N PHE A 360 4.78 36.36 16.73
CA PHE A 360 5.37 36.85 15.48
C PHE A 360 4.47 37.76 14.62
N VAL A 361 3.17 37.81 14.89
CA VAL A 361 2.21 38.48 13.97
C VAL A 361 2.42 39.99 13.84
N ASN A 362 3.06 40.61 14.83
CA ASN A 362 3.43 42.03 14.82
C ASN A 362 4.88 42.28 14.37
N ASP A 363 5.65 41.22 14.07
CA ASP A 363 7.02 41.39 13.61
C ASP A 363 7.05 41.80 12.15
N GLU A 364 8.02 42.64 11.80
CA GLU A 364 8.25 43.04 10.42
C GLU A 364 8.75 41.85 9.59
N LEU A 365 8.26 41.74 8.36
CA LEU A 365 8.70 40.70 7.43
C LEU A 365 10.18 40.88 7.11
N LEU A 366 10.91 39.76 6.99
CA LEU A 366 12.33 39.76 6.65
C LEU A 366 12.57 40.01 5.17
N HIS A 367 11.60 39.63 4.32
CA HIS A 367 11.65 39.81 2.87
C HIS A 367 10.28 40.19 2.34
N LYS A 368 10.26 40.81 1.15
CA LYS A 368 9.02 41.07 0.43
C LYS A 368 8.31 39.74 0.11
N PRO A 369 6.99 39.62 0.37
CA PRO A 369 6.25 38.40 0.02
C PRO A 369 6.42 38.01 -1.45
N GLY A 370 6.76 36.74 -1.68
CA GLY A 370 6.95 36.14 -3.00
C GLY A 370 8.36 36.23 -3.59
N THR A 371 9.29 36.97 -2.98
CA THR A 371 10.62 37.20 -3.58
C THR A 371 11.70 36.23 -3.12
N THR A 372 11.61 35.71 -1.89
CA THR A 372 12.67 34.92 -1.25
C THR A 372 12.08 33.69 -0.58
N TRP A 373 12.77 32.56 -0.69
CA TRP A 373 12.45 31.37 0.10
C TRP A 373 13.07 31.48 1.49
N LEU A 374 12.22 31.45 2.52
CA LEU A 374 12.59 31.53 3.92
C LEU A 374 11.76 30.52 4.71
N TYR A 375 12.40 29.43 5.13
CA TYR A 375 11.73 28.38 5.89
C TYR A 375 11.16 28.93 7.21
N THR A 376 9.86 28.72 7.45
CA THR A 376 9.21 29.23 8.66
C THR A 376 8.14 28.29 9.18
N THR A 377 8.29 27.90 10.46
CA THR A 377 7.23 27.23 11.22
C THR A 377 6.07 28.17 11.55
N HIS A 378 6.36 29.45 11.82
CA HIS A 378 5.32 30.45 12.12
C HIS A 378 4.36 30.69 10.96
N GLY A 379 4.84 30.61 9.73
CA GLY A 379 3.96 30.63 8.55
C GLY A 379 2.92 29.50 8.55
N TYR A 380 3.27 28.32 9.10
CA TYR A 380 2.34 27.19 9.25
C TYR A 380 1.44 27.32 10.47
N THR A 381 1.90 27.95 11.55
CA THR A 381 1.04 28.34 12.69
C THR A 381 -0.05 29.32 12.23
N LEU A 382 0.30 30.30 11.40
CA LEU A 382 -0.68 31.21 10.79
C LEU A 382 -1.63 30.48 9.83
N LEU A 383 -1.11 29.54 9.03
CA LEU A 383 -1.95 28.72 8.16
C LEU A 383 -2.99 27.94 8.98
N SER A 384 -2.64 27.35 10.13
CA SER A 384 -3.64 26.69 10.97
C SER A 384 -4.68 27.63 11.55
N ALA A 385 -4.32 28.85 11.94
CA ALA A 385 -5.30 29.83 12.42
C ALA A 385 -6.30 30.21 11.30
N ILE A 386 -5.82 30.33 10.05
CA ILE A 386 -6.69 30.52 8.89
C ILE A 386 -7.63 29.31 8.71
N LEU A 387 -7.14 28.08 8.89
CA LEU A 387 -7.98 26.87 8.78
C LEU A 387 -9.06 26.80 9.85
N GLU A 388 -8.75 27.15 11.11
CA GLU A 388 -9.75 27.26 12.18
C GLU A 388 -10.81 28.32 11.81
N ARG A 389 -10.37 29.50 11.35
CA ARG A 389 -11.25 30.61 10.99
C ARG A 389 -12.23 30.28 9.85
N ILE A 390 -11.76 29.65 8.78
CA ILE A 390 -12.62 29.25 7.65
C ILE A 390 -13.48 28.00 7.93
N SER A 391 -13.27 27.36 9.09
CA SER A 391 -14.14 26.31 9.64
C SER A 391 -15.25 26.87 10.54
N ASP A 392 -15.51 28.18 10.45
CA ASP A 392 -16.47 28.96 11.23
C ASP A 392 -16.11 29.08 12.72
N ASP A 393 -14.83 28.95 13.06
CA ASP A 393 -14.31 28.91 14.45
C ASP A 393 -14.94 27.82 15.33
N LYS A 394 -15.60 26.84 14.70
CA LYS A 394 -16.26 25.72 15.39
C LYS A 394 -15.36 24.51 15.58
N HIS A 395 -14.34 24.38 14.74
CA HIS A 395 -13.41 23.26 14.78
C HIS A 395 -12.00 23.80 15.04
N SER A 396 -11.43 23.34 16.15
CA SER A 396 -10.01 23.50 16.43
C SER A 396 -9.15 22.78 15.38
N TYR A 397 -7.89 23.19 15.25
CA TYR A 397 -6.94 22.52 14.39
C TYR A 397 -6.78 21.02 14.75
N ALA A 398 -6.91 20.68 16.04
CA ALA A 398 -6.91 19.29 16.52
C ALA A 398 -8.09 18.49 15.94
N GLU A 399 -9.30 19.06 15.96
CA GLU A 399 -10.51 18.44 15.41
C GLU A 399 -10.42 18.34 13.88
N LEU A 400 -9.92 19.37 13.20
CA LEU A 400 -9.71 19.34 11.75
C LEU A 400 -8.72 18.23 11.34
N LEU A 401 -7.59 18.12 12.04
CA LEU A 401 -6.62 17.04 11.82
C LEU A 401 -7.25 15.67 12.06
N ASN A 402 -8.02 15.55 13.14
CA ASN A 402 -8.66 14.28 13.50
C ASN A 402 -9.70 13.84 12.48
N ASP A 403 -10.69 14.70 12.23
CA ASP A 403 -11.88 14.34 11.46
C ASP A 403 -11.60 14.21 9.97
N LEU A 404 -10.66 15.01 9.44
CA LEU A 404 -10.40 15.08 8.01
C LEU A 404 -9.20 14.25 7.55
N ILE A 405 -8.34 13.79 8.48
CA ILE A 405 -7.17 12.97 8.15
C ILE A 405 -7.08 11.72 9.01
N THR A 406 -6.82 11.85 10.32
CA THR A 406 -6.37 10.69 11.11
C THR A 406 -7.48 9.65 11.26
N LYS A 407 -8.72 10.07 11.50
CA LYS A 407 -9.89 9.18 11.57
C LYS A 407 -10.21 8.53 10.23
N GLN A 408 -10.11 9.27 9.13
CA GLN A 408 -10.41 8.76 7.78
C GLN A 408 -9.41 7.66 7.36
N LEU A 409 -8.14 7.81 7.75
CA LEU A 409 -7.06 6.87 7.42
C LEU A 409 -6.75 5.86 8.53
N ASP A 410 -7.45 5.90 9.66
CA ASP A 410 -7.21 5.06 10.84
C ASP A 410 -5.78 5.22 11.41
N LEU A 411 -5.29 6.47 11.48
CA LEU A 411 -3.97 6.84 12.03
C LEU A 411 -4.04 6.97 13.55
N ARG A 412 -4.17 5.83 14.25
CA ARG A 412 -4.47 5.77 15.68
C ARG A 412 -3.39 6.34 16.60
N ASN A 413 -2.19 6.51 16.10
CA ASN A 413 -1.03 6.99 16.86
C ASN A 413 -0.64 8.42 16.44
N THR A 414 -1.39 9.02 15.52
CA THR A 414 -1.14 10.36 14.98
C THR A 414 -2.03 11.38 15.65
N LYS A 415 -1.44 12.32 16.39
CA LYS A 415 -2.16 13.37 17.12
C LYS A 415 -1.27 14.55 17.47
N LEU A 416 -1.87 15.65 17.90
CA LEU A 416 -1.11 16.77 18.47
C LEU A 416 -0.44 16.36 19.78
N GLU A 417 0.75 16.88 20.04
CA GLU A 417 1.41 16.69 21.33
C GLU A 417 0.82 17.65 22.36
N TYR A 418 0.14 17.09 23.35
CA TYR A 418 -0.23 17.76 24.59
C TYR A 418 0.70 17.28 25.72
N PRO A 419 1.26 18.18 26.54
CA PRO A 419 2.24 17.78 27.56
C PRO A 419 1.70 16.86 28.65
N ASP A 420 0.44 17.01 29.01
CA ASP A 420 -0.27 16.32 30.09
C ASP A 420 -0.94 15.02 29.63
N GLU A 421 -1.06 14.80 28.32
CA GLU A 421 -1.71 13.62 27.77
C GLU A 421 -0.82 12.36 27.89
N ILE A 422 -1.42 11.26 28.37
CA ILE A 422 -0.79 9.95 28.33
C ILE A 422 -0.83 9.40 26.91
N VAL A 423 0.35 9.12 26.35
CA VAL A 423 0.50 8.61 25.00
C VAL A 423 1.12 7.21 25.06
N PRO A 424 0.37 6.14 24.72
CA PRO A 424 0.91 4.79 24.62
C PRO A 424 2.10 4.72 23.67
N ASN A 425 3.10 3.92 24.02
CA ASN A 425 4.32 3.72 23.23
C ASN A 425 5.14 5.00 22.95
N ARG A 426 4.93 6.10 23.68
CA ARG A 426 5.72 7.33 23.52
C ARG A 426 7.17 7.12 23.94
N SER A 427 8.08 7.50 23.05
CA SER A 427 9.51 7.49 23.31
C SER A 427 9.92 8.61 24.27
N ARG A 428 10.97 8.38 25.07
CA ARG A 428 11.78 9.46 25.64
C ARG A 428 12.62 10.12 24.54
N TYR A 429 13.11 11.32 24.81
CA TYR A 429 13.80 12.16 23.82
C TYR A 429 15.16 12.58 24.34
N TYR A 430 16.17 12.49 23.46
CA TYR A 430 17.55 12.70 23.85
C TYR A 430 18.25 13.69 22.93
N TRP A 431 19.28 14.33 23.45
CA TRP A 431 20.20 15.13 22.65
C TRP A 431 21.63 14.86 23.07
N ARG A 432 22.56 15.25 22.19
CA ARG A 432 23.99 15.16 22.44
C ARG A 432 24.73 16.17 21.59
N ARG A 433 25.73 16.84 22.19
CA ARG A 433 26.63 17.76 21.47
C ARG A 433 27.68 17.02 20.65
N SER A 434 28.34 16.03 21.25
CA SER A 434 29.36 15.19 20.58
C SER A 434 29.36 13.78 21.18
N LEU A 435 29.84 12.77 20.43
CA LEU A 435 29.94 11.39 20.94
C LEU A 435 30.75 11.28 22.25
N LYS A 436 31.69 12.21 22.48
CA LYS A 436 32.54 12.25 23.70
C LYS A 436 31.81 12.79 24.93
N GLU A 437 30.86 13.72 24.75
CA GLU A 437 30.20 14.43 25.86
C GLU A 437 29.01 13.68 26.47
N GLY A 438 28.69 12.50 25.93
CA GLY A 438 27.62 11.64 26.43
C GLY A 438 26.22 12.11 26.06
N LEU A 439 25.27 11.18 26.07
CA LEU A 439 23.87 11.43 25.79
C LEU A 439 23.18 12.10 26.98
N ARG A 440 22.22 13.00 26.72
CA ARG A 440 21.46 13.71 27.75
C ARG A 440 19.97 13.72 27.45
N ASN A 441 19.15 13.80 28.50
CA ASN A 441 17.74 14.14 28.37
C ASN A 441 17.59 15.56 27.83
N VAL A 442 16.57 15.76 26.99
CA VAL A 442 16.23 17.10 26.48
C VAL A 442 15.49 17.93 27.52
N ALA A 443 15.57 19.25 27.35
CA ALA A 443 14.72 20.18 28.07
C ALA A 443 13.24 19.94 27.74
N TYR A 444 12.38 20.19 28.72
CA TYR A 444 10.94 20.22 28.50
C TYR A 444 10.56 21.37 27.57
N VAL A 445 9.65 21.09 26.65
CA VAL A 445 9.08 22.08 25.70
C VAL A 445 7.60 21.84 25.53
N ASP A 446 6.88 22.91 25.27
CA ASP A 446 5.48 22.89 24.88
C ASP A 446 5.36 23.19 23.38
N LEU A 447 4.69 22.31 22.64
CA LEU A 447 4.58 22.41 21.18
C LEU A 447 3.31 23.11 20.71
N SER A 448 2.45 23.58 21.62
CA SER A 448 1.16 24.21 21.30
C SER A 448 1.28 25.41 20.37
N TYR A 449 2.36 26.18 20.48
CA TYR A 449 2.61 27.33 19.60
C TYR A 449 2.92 26.96 18.14
N LYS A 450 3.20 25.69 17.87
CA LYS A 450 3.66 25.20 16.56
C LYS A 450 3.07 23.87 16.15
N TRP A 451 1.90 23.47 16.66
CA TRP A 451 1.26 22.19 16.31
C TRP A 451 1.27 21.92 14.81
N ALA A 452 0.76 22.87 14.01
CA ALA A 452 0.66 22.76 12.56
C ALA A 452 2.00 22.76 11.81
N GLY A 453 3.05 23.28 12.44
CA GLY A 453 4.37 23.37 11.85
C GLY A 453 5.37 22.33 12.38
N GLY A 454 5.10 21.68 13.51
CA GLY A 454 6.07 20.80 14.15
C GLY A 454 5.62 20.04 15.40
N GLY A 455 4.34 20.08 15.79
CA GLY A 455 3.87 19.55 17.07
C GLY A 455 3.01 18.30 16.99
N ILE A 456 3.09 17.53 15.88
CA ILE A 456 2.41 16.23 15.76
C ILE A 456 3.32 15.10 16.26
N LEU A 457 2.71 14.13 16.94
CA LEU A 457 3.25 12.81 17.25
C LEU A 457 2.75 11.79 16.23
N SER A 458 3.57 10.78 15.91
CA SER A 458 3.16 9.61 15.11
C SER A 458 4.12 8.45 15.32
N ASN A 459 3.82 7.29 14.74
CA ASN A 459 4.77 6.21 14.46
C ASN A 459 4.98 6.02 12.94
N VAL A 460 5.89 5.13 12.56
CA VAL A 460 6.18 4.87 11.13
C VAL A 460 5.03 4.16 10.41
N THR A 461 4.23 3.36 11.12
CA THR A 461 3.07 2.67 10.54
C THR A 461 2.04 3.68 10.01
N ASP A 462 1.63 4.63 10.85
CA ASP A 462 0.66 5.66 10.50
C ASP A 462 1.19 6.59 9.40
N LEU A 463 2.46 7.03 9.50
CA LEU A 463 3.07 7.88 8.47
C LEU A 463 3.10 7.19 7.10
N LEU A 464 3.29 5.87 7.06
CA LEU A 464 3.27 5.12 5.81
C LEU A 464 1.86 4.91 5.28
N LEU A 465 0.84 4.74 6.13
CA LEU A 465 -0.56 4.76 5.69
C LEU A 465 -0.90 6.10 5.03
N TYR A 466 -0.48 7.21 5.66
CA TYR A 466 -0.61 8.56 5.12
C TYR A 466 0.13 8.73 3.78
N ALA A 467 1.41 8.37 3.71
CA ALA A 467 2.21 8.45 2.49
C ALA A 467 1.61 7.65 1.32
N ASN A 468 1.18 6.41 1.57
CA ASN A 468 0.56 5.57 0.55
C ASN A 468 -0.78 6.16 0.07
N ASN A 469 -1.53 6.84 0.95
CA ASN A 469 -2.74 7.52 0.54
C ASN A 469 -2.44 8.66 -0.44
N LEU A 470 -1.47 9.51 -0.14
CA LEU A 470 -1.08 10.61 -1.03
C LEU A 470 -0.50 10.11 -2.35
N LEU A 471 0.30 9.03 -2.31
CA LEU A 471 0.77 8.34 -3.51
C LEU A 471 -0.41 7.83 -4.35
N GLN A 472 -1.43 7.26 -3.71
CA GLN A 472 -2.67 6.84 -4.36
C GLN A 472 -3.39 8.01 -5.02
N CYS A 473 -3.57 9.14 -4.31
CA CYS A 473 -4.19 10.34 -4.84
C CYS A 473 -3.49 10.81 -6.13
N ARG A 474 -2.15 10.80 -6.16
CA ARG A 474 -1.39 11.28 -7.34
C ARG A 474 -1.61 10.41 -8.58
N GLN A 475 -1.66 9.09 -8.41
CA GLN A 475 -1.59 8.13 -9.52
C GLN A 475 -2.97 7.62 -9.95
N THR A 476 -4.02 7.89 -9.19
CA THR A 476 -5.39 7.54 -9.58
C THR A 476 -5.80 8.36 -10.81
N LYS A 477 -6.06 7.68 -11.93
CA LYS A 477 -6.44 8.30 -13.22
C LYS A 477 -7.94 8.66 -13.30
N LEU A 478 -8.80 7.97 -12.54
CA LEU A 478 -10.25 8.19 -12.46
C LEU A 478 -10.73 7.80 -11.06
N VAL A 479 -11.69 8.53 -10.51
CA VAL A 479 -12.36 8.27 -9.22
C VAL A 479 -12.91 6.84 -9.24
N SER A 480 -12.17 5.86 -8.73
CA SER A 480 -12.65 4.49 -8.57
C SER A 480 -13.66 4.47 -7.42
N SER A 481 -14.65 3.58 -7.47
CA SER A 481 -15.70 3.41 -6.44
C SER A 481 -15.19 3.07 -5.02
N ASP A 482 -13.90 2.78 -4.84
CA ASP A 482 -13.19 2.74 -3.54
C ASP A 482 -12.70 4.13 -3.05
N SER A 483 -13.23 5.21 -3.62
CA SER A 483 -12.85 6.62 -3.39
C SER A 483 -13.03 7.12 -1.96
N ASN A 484 -13.78 6.39 -1.11
CA ASN A 484 -14.16 6.86 0.22
C ASN A 484 -12.98 7.12 1.19
N LYS A 485 -11.76 6.70 0.85
CA LYS A 485 -10.57 6.94 1.68
C LYS A 485 -9.50 7.83 1.05
N GLN A 486 -9.70 8.37 -0.15
CA GLN A 486 -8.73 9.30 -0.74
C GLN A 486 -8.83 10.67 -0.05
N LEU A 487 -7.70 11.19 0.44
CA LEU A 487 -7.70 12.50 1.09
C LEU A 487 -7.87 13.65 0.11
N LEU A 488 -7.36 13.50 -1.12
CA LEU A 488 -7.29 14.54 -2.14
C LEU A 488 -7.53 13.99 -3.54
N LYS A 489 -8.00 14.85 -4.44
CA LYS A 489 -8.03 14.62 -5.89
C LYS A 489 -6.62 14.65 -6.47
N SER A 490 -6.48 14.06 -7.67
CA SER A 490 -5.17 13.88 -8.31
C SER A 490 -4.52 15.20 -8.72
N GLU A 491 -5.31 16.13 -9.22
CA GLU A 491 -4.91 17.49 -9.58
C GLU A 491 -4.40 18.26 -8.35
N THR A 492 -5.07 18.13 -7.21
CA THR A 492 -4.74 18.85 -5.98
C THR A 492 -3.41 18.38 -5.40
N ILE A 493 -3.19 17.07 -5.29
CA ILE A 493 -1.90 16.54 -4.81
C ILE A 493 -0.75 16.80 -5.79
N ARG A 494 -1.03 16.88 -7.10
CA ARG A 494 -0.05 17.34 -8.09
C ARG A 494 0.29 18.81 -7.91
N GLU A 495 -0.66 19.65 -7.51
CA GLU A 495 -0.39 21.05 -7.16
C GLU A 495 0.49 21.15 -5.91
N LEU A 496 0.17 20.40 -4.84
CA LEU A 496 1.01 20.34 -3.62
C LEU A 496 2.45 19.92 -3.93
N TRP A 497 2.64 18.98 -4.86
CA TRP A 497 3.95 18.45 -5.27
C TRP A 497 4.51 19.11 -6.52
N SER A 498 4.00 20.29 -6.91
CA SER A 498 4.58 21.09 -7.98
C SER A 498 5.69 22.00 -7.43
N PRO A 499 6.87 22.08 -8.07
CA PRO A 499 7.93 23.02 -7.67
C PRO A 499 7.43 24.47 -7.74
N ILE A 500 7.52 25.21 -6.63
CA ILE A 500 7.18 26.64 -6.58
C ILE A 500 8.45 27.49 -6.52
N VAL A 501 9.38 27.11 -5.64
CA VAL A 501 10.58 27.91 -5.36
C VAL A 501 11.77 27.00 -5.09
N ALA A 502 12.98 27.41 -5.48
CA ALA A 502 14.20 26.68 -5.15
C ALA A 502 14.51 26.78 -3.65
N THR A 503 15.06 25.72 -3.07
CA THR A 503 15.53 25.72 -1.68
C THR A 503 17.05 25.90 -1.62
N ASN A 504 17.58 26.07 -0.41
CA ASN A 504 19.03 26.06 -0.18
C ASN A 504 19.66 24.67 -0.44
N ARG A 505 18.86 23.61 -0.59
CA ARG A 505 19.34 22.28 -0.95
C ARG A 505 19.47 22.16 -2.47
N LYS A 506 20.65 21.70 -2.92
CA LYS A 506 20.94 21.45 -4.34
C LYS A 506 19.85 20.56 -4.95
N ASN A 507 19.40 20.93 -6.15
CA ASN A 507 18.41 20.18 -6.95
C ASN A 507 17.08 19.89 -6.22
N THR A 508 16.77 20.66 -5.18
CA THR A 508 15.52 20.53 -4.41
C THR A 508 14.74 21.84 -4.48
N SER A 509 13.47 21.72 -4.86
CA SER A 509 12.50 22.81 -4.79
C SER A 509 11.50 22.55 -3.67
N TYR A 510 10.81 23.59 -3.22
CA TYR A 510 9.69 23.48 -2.29
C TYR A 510 8.38 23.67 -3.05
N GLY A 511 7.41 22.80 -2.75
CA GLY A 511 6.02 22.92 -3.18
C GLY A 511 5.17 23.53 -2.06
N LEU A 512 3.98 22.98 -1.85
CA LEU A 512 3.12 23.34 -0.72
C LEU A 512 3.27 22.30 0.37
N GLY A 513 4.15 22.56 1.35
CA GLY A 513 4.40 21.64 2.47
C GLY A 513 5.27 20.44 2.15
N TRP A 514 5.90 20.40 0.97
CA TRP A 514 6.72 19.26 0.52
C TRP A 514 8.02 19.73 -0.14
N MET A 515 9.11 19.03 0.15
CA MET A 515 10.35 19.11 -0.63
C MET A 515 10.21 18.22 -1.87
N ILE A 516 10.66 18.73 -3.01
CA ILE A 516 10.58 18.07 -4.31
C ILE A 516 12.00 17.97 -4.86
N ALA A 517 12.59 16.78 -4.75
CA ALA A 517 13.87 16.49 -5.35
C ALA A 517 13.67 16.15 -6.83
N LYS A 518 14.40 16.85 -7.70
CA LYS A 518 14.46 16.50 -9.12
C LYS A 518 15.24 15.21 -9.32
N GLU A 519 15.05 14.58 -10.47
CA GLU A 519 15.88 13.46 -10.90
C GLU A 519 17.34 13.91 -11.03
N GLN A 520 18.29 13.07 -10.57
CA GLN A 520 19.72 13.41 -10.56
C GLN A 520 20.56 12.20 -10.98
N PRO A 521 21.74 12.41 -11.58
CA PRO A 521 22.68 11.32 -11.82
C PRO A 521 23.14 10.71 -10.49
N SER A 522 23.15 9.38 -10.39
CA SER A 522 23.78 8.68 -9.27
C SER A 522 25.29 8.59 -9.47
N SER A 523 26.05 8.74 -8.40
CA SER A 523 27.50 8.54 -8.38
C SER A 523 27.90 7.07 -8.24
N ILE A 524 26.98 6.19 -7.87
CA ILE A 524 27.29 4.82 -7.42
C ILE A 524 26.95 3.77 -8.48
N ASN A 525 26.00 4.05 -9.40
CA ASN A 525 25.62 3.16 -10.51
C ASN A 525 25.09 4.03 -11.66
N GLN A 526 25.19 3.60 -12.92
CA GLN A 526 24.69 4.31 -14.12
C GLN A 526 23.15 4.55 -14.16
N CYS A 527 22.45 4.38 -13.03
CA CYS A 527 21.02 4.66 -12.86
C CYS A 527 20.81 6.04 -12.23
N SER A 528 19.80 6.80 -12.68
CA SER A 528 19.43 8.07 -12.06
C SER A 528 18.75 7.85 -10.70
N ILE A 529 18.99 8.78 -9.77
CA ILE A 529 18.16 8.96 -8.57
C ILE A 529 16.82 9.53 -9.06
N PRO A 530 15.71 8.81 -8.92
CA PRO A 530 14.43 9.26 -9.42
C PRO A 530 13.95 10.51 -8.69
N SER A 531 13.12 11.31 -9.36
CA SER A 531 12.39 12.38 -8.69
C SER A 531 11.58 11.80 -7.52
N HIS A 532 11.64 12.47 -6.38
CA HIS A 532 10.94 12.01 -5.18
C HIS A 532 10.49 13.19 -4.33
N ILE A 533 9.49 12.92 -3.50
CA ILE A 533 8.83 13.90 -2.65
C ILE A 533 9.12 13.52 -1.21
N TYR A 534 9.54 14.48 -0.39
CA TYR A 534 9.90 14.19 0.99
C TYR A 534 9.66 15.38 1.92
N HIS A 535 9.70 15.12 3.22
CA HIS A 535 9.85 16.17 4.21
C HIS A 535 10.66 15.61 5.39
N THR A 536 11.63 16.38 5.88
CA THR A 536 12.41 16.05 7.09
C THR A 536 11.86 16.81 8.30
N GLY A 537 12.09 16.32 9.50
CA GLY A 537 11.73 17.01 10.73
C GLY A 537 12.88 17.03 11.71
N GLY A 538 13.11 18.19 12.32
CA GLY A 538 13.91 18.36 13.53
C GLY A 538 13.02 18.90 14.64
N ALA A 539 13.09 18.29 15.82
CA ALA A 539 12.45 18.76 17.02
C ALA A 539 13.39 18.57 18.21
N VAL A 540 13.03 19.16 19.35
CA VAL A 540 13.72 18.90 20.61
C VAL A 540 13.71 17.40 20.88
N GLY A 541 14.88 16.80 20.75
CA GLY A 541 15.14 15.37 20.97
C GLY A 541 14.55 14.39 19.96
N ALA A 542 14.22 14.84 18.75
CA ALA A 542 13.79 13.95 17.68
C ALA A 542 14.22 14.42 16.30
N THR A 543 14.44 13.45 15.40
CA THR A 543 14.70 13.69 13.98
C THR A 543 13.91 12.68 13.16
N SER A 544 13.27 13.14 12.09
CA SER A 544 12.33 12.35 11.30
C SER A 544 12.46 12.59 9.80
N ILE A 545 12.00 11.62 9.01
CA ILE A 545 11.77 11.79 7.57
C ILE A 545 10.57 10.95 7.11
N ILE A 546 9.85 11.49 6.13
CA ILE A 546 8.94 10.76 5.25
C ILE A 546 9.38 11.01 3.81
N LEU A 547 9.49 9.97 3.00
CA LEU A 547 9.93 10.04 1.61
C LEU A 547 9.08 9.11 0.73
N ILE A 548 8.69 9.62 -0.42
CA ILE A 548 7.81 8.97 -1.40
C ILE A 548 8.50 9.02 -2.76
N ILE A 549 8.69 7.85 -3.36
CA ILE A 549 9.17 7.67 -4.73
C ILE A 549 8.02 7.10 -5.56
N PRO A 550 7.29 7.95 -6.33
CA PRO A 550 6.27 7.45 -7.25
C PRO A 550 6.86 6.57 -8.35
N CYS A 551 6.05 5.66 -8.88
CA CYS A 551 6.39 4.96 -10.13
C CYS A 551 6.26 5.89 -11.34
N SER A 552 6.82 5.48 -12.48
CA SER A 552 6.58 6.17 -13.76
C SER A 552 5.09 6.13 -14.13
N ASN A 553 4.66 7.08 -14.99
CA ASN A 553 3.25 7.41 -15.28
C ASN A 553 2.37 6.28 -15.90
N ASN A 554 2.89 5.05 -16.02
CA ASN A 554 2.23 3.91 -16.68
C ASN A 554 1.90 2.72 -15.77
N CYS A 555 2.03 2.82 -14.44
CA CYS A 555 1.63 1.69 -13.59
C CYS A 555 0.10 1.57 -13.45
N SER A 556 -0.41 0.35 -13.55
CA SER A 556 -1.82 0.00 -13.31
C SER A 556 -2.20 -0.01 -11.83
N ASN A 557 -1.23 -0.16 -10.92
CA ASN A 557 -1.45 -0.07 -9.48
C ASN A 557 -1.42 1.42 -9.04
N PRO A 558 -2.54 1.97 -8.48
CA PRO A 558 -2.59 3.36 -8.07
C PRO A 558 -1.68 3.65 -6.87
N ARG A 559 -1.20 2.65 -6.13
CA ARG A 559 -0.21 2.80 -5.06
C ARG A 559 1.20 2.41 -5.48
N CYS A 560 1.49 2.33 -6.79
CA CYS A 560 2.81 1.96 -7.25
C CYS A 560 3.87 2.96 -6.80
N GLY A 561 4.89 2.49 -6.09
CA GLY A 561 6.00 3.30 -5.65
C GLY A 561 6.58 2.75 -4.36
N ILE A 562 7.56 3.49 -3.83
CA ILE A 562 8.18 3.23 -2.53
C ILE A 562 7.83 4.37 -1.60
N CYS A 563 7.32 4.07 -0.41
CA CYS A 563 7.28 5.02 0.69
C CYS A 563 8.15 4.52 1.82
N ILE A 564 8.91 5.43 2.44
CA ILE A 564 9.75 5.13 3.59
C ILE A 564 9.54 6.22 4.65
N SER A 565 9.57 5.81 5.92
CA SER A 565 9.65 6.73 7.04
C SER A 565 10.67 6.22 8.06
N ILE A 566 11.45 7.15 8.59
CA ILE A 566 12.42 6.90 9.68
C ILE A 566 12.14 7.93 10.77
N LEU A 567 11.98 7.46 12.00
CA LEU A 567 11.83 8.27 13.21
C LEU A 567 12.96 7.93 14.18
N THR A 568 13.52 8.96 14.80
CA THR A 568 14.57 8.80 15.80
C THR A 568 14.24 9.62 17.03
N ASN A 569 14.64 9.13 18.20
CA ASN A 569 14.52 9.84 19.47
C ASN A 569 15.80 10.60 19.85
N LEU A 570 16.55 11.04 18.84
CA LEU A 570 17.74 11.88 19.00
C LEU A 570 17.57 13.19 18.22
N GLN A 571 17.86 14.30 18.88
CA GLN A 571 17.99 15.61 18.24
C GLN A 571 19.15 15.60 17.24
N SER A 572 18.94 16.17 16.04
CA SER A 572 19.98 16.36 15.04
C SER A 572 20.67 15.07 14.56
N ALA A 573 19.90 13.99 14.36
CA ALA A 573 20.41 12.80 13.67
C ALA A 573 20.71 13.15 12.21
N ARG A 574 21.99 13.37 11.90
CA ARG A 574 22.49 13.81 10.58
C ARG A 574 22.25 12.72 9.55
N GLU A 575 22.39 12.99 8.26
CA GLU A 575 22.32 11.95 7.20
C GLU A 575 20.98 11.20 7.06
N ILE A 576 19.95 11.45 7.88
CA ILE A 576 18.67 10.73 7.86
C ILE A 576 18.01 10.71 6.47
N TYR A 577 18.15 11.80 5.70
CA TYR A 577 17.70 11.88 4.32
C TYR A 577 18.43 10.90 3.41
N GLN A 578 19.77 10.85 3.50
CA GLN A 578 20.56 9.96 2.67
C GLN A 578 20.29 8.50 3.06
N THR A 579 20.21 8.20 4.35
CA THR A 579 19.83 6.86 4.85
C THR A 579 18.48 6.41 4.31
N ALA A 580 17.46 7.27 4.32
CA ALA A 580 16.15 6.93 3.78
C ALA A 580 16.19 6.73 2.25
N LEU A 581 16.94 7.57 1.53
CA LEU A 581 17.09 7.47 0.08
C LEU A 581 17.80 6.18 -0.31
N ASP A 582 18.93 5.85 0.33
CA ASP A 582 19.70 4.63 0.06
C ASP A 582 18.84 3.39 0.25
N ILE A 583 18.11 3.31 1.37
CA ILE A 583 17.18 2.21 1.63
C ILE A 583 16.07 2.17 0.58
N ALA A 584 15.43 3.30 0.26
CA ALA A 584 14.35 3.33 -0.72
C ALA A 584 14.81 2.86 -2.12
N LEU A 585 16.04 3.20 -2.52
CA LEU A 585 16.63 2.74 -3.78
C LEU A 585 16.86 1.23 -3.80
N LEU A 586 17.29 0.63 -2.67
CA LEU A 586 17.40 -0.83 -2.57
C LEU A 586 16.06 -1.53 -2.84
N PHE A 587 14.97 -1.04 -2.26
CA PHE A 587 13.63 -1.61 -2.48
C PHE A 587 13.08 -1.33 -3.88
N ARG A 588 13.47 -0.21 -4.51
CA ARG A 588 13.08 0.10 -5.89
C ARG A 588 13.65 -0.93 -6.89
N HIS A 589 14.87 -1.41 -6.69
CA HIS A 589 15.47 -2.41 -7.58
C HIS A 589 14.73 -3.75 -7.57
N VAL A 590 14.12 -4.12 -6.43
CA VAL A 590 13.23 -5.30 -6.34
C VAL A 590 11.94 -5.08 -7.15
N SER A 591 11.41 -3.85 -7.11
CA SER A 591 10.16 -3.46 -7.79
C SER A 591 10.27 -3.42 -9.32
N SER A 592 11.42 -3.05 -9.89
CA SER A 592 11.60 -2.95 -11.35
C SER A 592 11.67 -4.30 -12.07
N CYS A 593 11.94 -5.40 -11.38
CA CYS A 593 12.11 -6.71 -12.01
C CYS A 593 10.81 -7.48 -12.27
N SER A 594 9.66 -7.01 -11.77
CA SER A 594 8.38 -7.73 -11.95
C SER A 594 7.59 -7.35 -13.20
N ASN A 595 8.09 -6.42 -14.03
CA ASN A 595 7.43 -6.03 -15.30
C ASN A 595 8.37 -5.84 -16.50
N ASP A 596 9.69 -5.81 -16.32
CA ASP A 596 10.65 -5.77 -17.44
C ASP A 596 11.18 -7.18 -17.75
N SER A 597 10.29 -8.09 -18.13
CA SER A 597 10.65 -9.40 -18.70
C SER A 597 11.06 -9.28 -20.18
N LYS A 598 11.81 -8.24 -20.52
CA LYS A 598 12.48 -8.05 -21.82
C LYS A 598 13.74 -7.22 -21.64
N LEU A 599 14.83 -7.89 -21.30
CA LEU A 599 16.19 -7.51 -21.68
C LEU A 599 17.00 -8.79 -21.88
#